data_AF-A0A0F8W302-F1
#
_entry.id   AF-A0A0F8W302-F1
#
_cell.length_a   1.000
_cell.length_b   1.000
_cell.length_c   1.000
_cell.angle_alpha   90.00
_cell.angle_beta   90.00
_cell.angle_gamma   90.00
#
_symmetry.space_group_name_H-M   'P 1'
#
loop_
_entity.id
_entity.type
_entity.pdbx_description
1 polymer ?
#
loop_
_entity_poly.entity_id
_entity_poly.type
_entity_poly.pdbx_seq_one_letter_code
_entity_poly.pdbx_strand_id
1 'polypeptide(L)'
;MTTEQKPITTRNLIEGGLGPLRRFTGLFASMPTQEQTYGEGEEARVSTRINLNYGDIDVQESVEPYHFPTVTITISQSNKKKSRWGVFGGSFNDVVDQQYSAEQLDPGSPSYLKPKDRMDLDKCIGKRMGLVMADGEEGRPKAPLLWNGIKGDGRADVPTPTWTVYLVEGVGVVGGGQNPMDLAMDMLDGATLAEFNAKAMANPVVRGDVELLQAISQPPSAPRSFANTLITAGKFTKDDQEVFHKK
;
A
#
# COMPACT_ATOMS: atom_id res chain seq x y z
N MET A 1 22.12 -24.10 39.26
CA MET A 1 21.74 -22.83 38.61
C MET A 1 20.35 -23.04 38.02
N THR A 2 19.32 -22.61 38.74
CA THR A 2 17.92 -22.78 38.35
C THR A 2 17.50 -21.61 37.47
N THR A 3 17.13 -21.90 36.23
CA THR A 3 16.57 -20.93 35.28
C THR A 3 15.22 -20.49 35.81
N GLU A 4 15.12 -19.24 36.26
CA GLU A 4 13.88 -18.65 36.74
C GLU A 4 12.94 -18.44 35.55
N GLN A 5 12.04 -19.41 35.31
CA GLN A 5 10.96 -19.27 34.34
C GLN A 5 10.00 -18.19 34.83
N LYS A 6 9.94 -17.06 34.12
CA LYS A 6 8.94 -16.03 34.39
C LYS A 6 7.53 -16.64 34.32
N PRO A 7 6.65 -16.36 35.31
CA PRO A 7 5.30 -16.89 35.31
C PRO A 7 4.51 -16.34 34.12
N ILE A 8 3.78 -17.22 33.43
CA ILE A 8 2.83 -16.84 32.39
C ILE A 8 1.71 -16.03 33.06
N THR A 9 1.60 -14.74 32.74
CA THR A 9 0.60 -13.84 33.31
C THR A 9 -0.55 -13.60 32.33
N THR A 10 -1.79 -13.66 32.83
CA THR A 10 -3.01 -13.27 32.12
C THR A 10 -3.44 -11.83 32.44
N ARG A 11 -2.68 -11.11 33.26
CA ARG A 11 -2.92 -9.69 33.60
C ARG A 11 -2.04 -8.80 32.72
N ASN A 12 -2.61 -7.72 32.19
CA ASN A 12 -2.06 -6.87 31.11
C ASN A 12 -1.93 -7.59 29.75
N LEU A 13 -2.86 -8.49 29.44
CA LEU A 13 -3.03 -8.93 28.05
C LEU A 13 -3.51 -7.72 27.26
N ILE A 14 -2.60 -7.10 26.52
CA ILE A 14 -2.95 -6.17 25.45
C ILE A 14 -3.78 -6.99 24.46
N GLU A 15 -5.00 -6.54 24.16
CA GLU A 15 -5.71 -7.02 22.98
C GLU A 15 -4.74 -6.91 21.81
N GLY A 16 -4.65 -7.96 20.99
CA GLY A 16 -3.83 -7.97 19.78
C GLY A 16 -4.42 -7.01 18.75
N GLY A 17 -4.39 -5.71 19.07
CA GLY A 17 -4.85 -4.62 18.25
C GLY A 17 -3.88 -4.43 17.10
N LEU A 18 -4.45 -4.06 15.96
CA LEU A 18 -3.68 -3.48 14.87
C LEU A 18 -2.94 -2.28 15.48
N GLY A 19 -1.60 -2.25 15.37
CA GLY A 19 -0.76 -1.21 15.97
C GLY A 19 -1.20 0.21 15.60
N PRO A 20 -0.56 1.26 16.15
CA PRO A 20 -1.06 2.64 16.01
C PRO A 20 -1.06 3.16 14.57
N LEU A 21 -0.23 2.58 13.69
CA LEU A 21 -0.17 2.94 12.28
C LEU A 21 -1.52 2.74 11.57
N ARG A 22 -1.89 3.71 10.75
CA ARG A 22 -3.08 3.67 9.88
C ARG A 22 -2.72 3.84 8.42
N ARG A 23 -1.68 4.61 8.10
CA ARG A 23 -1.16 4.76 6.75
C ARG A 23 0.34 5.05 6.81
N PHE A 24 1.11 4.33 6.00
CA PHE A 24 2.54 4.56 5.91
C PHE A 24 3.09 4.10 4.56
N THR A 25 4.26 4.60 4.20
CA THR A 25 5.12 3.98 3.19
C THR A 25 6.37 3.42 3.84
N GLY A 26 6.93 2.34 3.31
CA GLY A 26 8.15 1.75 3.84
C GLY A 26 8.86 0.90 2.81
N LEU A 27 10.18 0.75 2.98
CA LEU A 27 10.99 -0.17 2.21
C LEU A 27 10.63 -1.61 2.60
N PHE A 28 10.06 -2.38 1.68
CA PHE A 28 9.71 -3.78 1.93
C PHE A 28 10.99 -4.63 2.00
N ALA A 29 11.38 -5.02 3.21
CA ALA A 29 12.69 -5.60 3.47
C ALA A 29 12.72 -7.13 3.37
N SER A 30 11.69 -7.81 3.88
CA SER A 30 11.61 -9.29 3.85
C SER A 30 10.21 -9.81 4.18
N MET A 31 9.98 -11.08 3.84
CA MET A 31 8.71 -11.78 4.11
C MET A 31 8.94 -13.20 4.65
N PRO A 32 9.54 -13.39 5.84
CA PRO A 32 9.67 -14.72 6.42
C PRO A 32 8.29 -15.32 6.73
N THR A 33 8.19 -16.64 6.51
CA THR A 33 7.03 -17.43 6.89
C THR A 33 7.31 -18.21 8.18
N GLN A 34 6.29 -18.40 9.00
CA GLN A 34 6.35 -19.22 10.20
C GLN A 34 5.15 -20.15 10.23
N GLU A 35 5.38 -21.45 10.36
CA GLU A 35 4.30 -22.38 10.60
C GLU A 35 3.81 -22.26 12.04
N GLN A 36 2.50 -22.20 12.21
CA GLN A 36 1.86 -22.25 13.51
C GLN A 36 0.84 -23.36 13.53
N THR A 37 1.01 -24.26 14.49
CA THR A 37 0.06 -25.31 14.79
C THR A 37 -0.96 -24.81 15.80
N TYR A 38 -2.23 -24.94 15.48
CA TYR A 38 -3.36 -24.62 16.36
C TYR A 38 -4.05 -25.92 16.79
N GLY A 39 -4.20 -26.09 18.10
CA GLY A 39 -4.77 -27.30 18.71
C GLY A 39 -3.71 -28.36 19.05
N GLU A 40 -4.16 -29.44 19.68
CA GLU A 40 -3.34 -30.59 20.08
C GLU A 40 -3.97 -31.88 19.52
N GLY A 41 -3.16 -32.86 19.13
CA GLY A 41 -3.63 -34.16 18.60
C GLY A 41 -3.92 -34.19 17.09
N GLU A 42 -4.71 -35.16 16.64
CA GLU A 42 -5.00 -35.42 15.21
C GLU A 42 -5.80 -34.30 14.51
N GLU A 43 -6.44 -33.41 15.27
CA GLU A 43 -7.20 -32.26 14.74
C GLU A 43 -6.36 -30.98 14.61
N ALA A 44 -5.05 -31.06 14.90
CA ALA A 44 -4.15 -29.93 14.83
C ALA A 44 -4.15 -29.30 13.43
N ARG A 45 -4.47 -28.01 13.37
CA ARG A 45 -4.47 -27.24 12.11
C ARG A 45 -3.16 -26.49 11.99
N VAL A 46 -2.42 -26.76 10.93
CA VAL A 46 -1.23 -25.99 10.57
C VAL A 46 -1.67 -24.78 9.74
N SER A 47 -1.21 -23.60 10.14
CA SER A 47 -1.42 -22.35 9.40
C SER A 47 -0.10 -21.60 9.28
N THR A 48 0.21 -21.13 8.08
CA THR A 48 1.38 -20.31 7.81
C THR A 48 1.09 -18.86 8.18
N ARG A 49 1.90 -18.26 9.05
CA ARG A 49 1.96 -16.81 9.26
C ARG A 49 3.00 -16.20 8.33
N ILE A 50 2.64 -15.08 7.73
CA ILE A 50 3.49 -14.29 6.85
C ILE A 50 3.81 -13.00 7.60
N ASN A 51 5.10 -12.72 7.81
CA ASN A 51 5.57 -11.51 8.47
C ASN A 51 6.13 -10.56 7.42
N LEU A 52 5.38 -9.53 7.05
CA LEU A 52 5.80 -8.50 6.12
C LEU A 52 6.63 -7.46 6.86
N ASN A 53 7.95 -7.47 6.66
CA ASN A 53 8.86 -6.56 7.34
C ASN A 53 9.13 -5.34 6.47
N TYR A 54 8.90 -4.16 7.04
CA TYR A 54 9.20 -2.87 6.41
C TYR A 54 10.23 -2.12 7.24
N GLY A 55 11.15 -1.45 6.54
CA GLY A 55 12.08 -0.48 7.11
C GLY A 55 11.92 0.89 6.48
N ASP A 56 12.64 1.88 6.99
CA ASP A 56 12.61 3.26 6.49
C ASP A 56 11.16 3.78 6.36
N ILE A 57 10.40 3.60 7.45
CA ILE A 57 8.97 3.93 7.50
C ILE A 57 8.77 5.43 7.47
N ASP A 58 7.98 5.89 6.53
CA ASP A 58 7.41 7.22 6.47
C ASP A 58 5.94 7.16 6.90
N VAL A 59 5.65 7.66 8.09
CA VAL A 59 4.34 7.59 8.72
C VAL A 59 3.48 8.74 8.21
N GLN A 60 2.39 8.40 7.53
CA GLN A 60 1.44 9.39 7.01
C GLN A 60 0.28 9.61 7.97
N GLU A 61 -0.16 8.54 8.63
CA GLU A 61 -1.34 8.56 9.49
C GLU A 61 -1.18 7.51 10.60
N SER A 62 -1.40 7.92 11.85
CA SER A 62 -1.28 7.07 13.03
C SER A 62 -2.15 7.62 14.15
N VAL A 63 -2.79 6.74 14.93
CA VAL A 63 -3.63 7.17 16.07
C VAL A 63 -2.80 7.61 17.28
N GLU A 64 -1.56 7.15 17.35
CA GLU A 64 -0.58 7.55 18.35
C GLU A 64 0.77 7.83 17.65
N PRO A 65 1.65 8.67 18.21
CA PRO A 65 2.97 8.91 17.64
C PRO A 65 3.75 7.60 17.44
N TYR A 66 4.17 7.33 16.19
CA TYR A 66 4.97 6.17 15.84
C TYR A 66 6.39 6.59 15.50
N HIS A 67 7.34 6.27 16.37
CA HIS A 67 8.74 6.73 16.27
C HIS A 67 9.72 5.64 15.79
N PHE A 68 9.23 4.46 15.47
CA PHE A 68 10.10 3.36 15.05
C PHE A 68 10.37 3.42 13.54
N PRO A 69 11.62 3.20 13.10
CA PRO A 69 11.97 3.23 11.68
C PRO A 69 11.60 1.93 10.95
N THR A 70 10.95 0.99 11.64
CA THR A 70 10.58 -0.33 11.11
C THR A 70 9.18 -0.70 11.58
N VAL A 71 8.49 -1.56 10.82
CA VAL A 71 7.24 -2.21 11.25
C VAL A 71 7.17 -3.62 10.65
N THR A 72 6.63 -4.56 11.41
CA THR A 72 6.28 -5.90 10.93
C THR A 72 4.76 -6.05 10.92
N ILE A 73 4.19 -6.40 9.77
CA ILE A 73 2.78 -6.74 9.65
C ILE A 73 2.66 -8.25 9.54
N THR A 74 1.97 -8.87 10.50
CA THR A 74 1.72 -10.31 10.49
C THR A 74 0.34 -10.62 9.94
N ILE A 75 0.29 -11.42 8.86
CA ILE A 75 -0.95 -11.88 8.24
C ILE A 75 -0.92 -13.40 8.11
N SER A 76 -1.98 -14.09 8.52
CA SER A 76 -2.10 -15.53 8.28
C SER A 76 -2.39 -15.79 6.80
N GLN A 77 -1.60 -16.66 6.17
CA GLN A 77 -1.83 -17.12 4.81
C GLN A 77 -3.21 -17.77 4.71
N SER A 78 -3.92 -17.47 3.64
CA SER A 78 -5.21 -18.09 3.34
C SER A 78 -5.45 -18.13 1.84
N ASN A 79 -6.12 -19.17 1.35
CA ASN A 79 -6.58 -19.23 -0.03
C ASN A 79 -7.99 -18.60 -0.22
N LYS A 80 -8.59 -18.07 0.83
CA LYS A 80 -9.94 -17.48 0.78
C LYS A 80 -9.88 -16.02 0.37
N LYS A 81 -10.66 -15.63 -0.66
CA LYS A 81 -10.82 -14.23 -1.07
C LYS A 81 -11.25 -13.31 0.08
N LYS A 82 -12.21 -13.77 0.90
CA LYS A 82 -12.72 -13.06 2.09
C LYS A 82 -11.90 -13.35 3.36
N SER A 83 -10.58 -13.20 3.27
CA SER A 83 -9.66 -13.29 4.40
C SER A 83 -8.74 -12.06 4.43
N ARG A 84 -8.03 -11.82 5.53
CA ARG A 84 -7.06 -10.71 5.61
C ARG A 84 -5.99 -10.82 4.51
N TRP A 85 -5.50 -12.04 4.25
CA TRP A 85 -4.57 -12.30 3.15
C TRP A 85 -5.21 -12.09 1.78
N GLY A 86 -6.46 -12.53 1.59
CA GLY A 86 -7.17 -12.36 0.32
C GLY A 86 -7.43 -10.89 -0.02
N VAL A 87 -7.76 -10.07 0.98
CA VAL A 87 -7.91 -8.61 0.81
C VAL A 87 -6.57 -7.96 0.53
N PHE A 88 -5.53 -8.28 1.32
CA PHE A 88 -4.19 -7.76 1.11
C PHE A 88 -3.69 -8.08 -0.32
N GLY A 89 -3.73 -9.36 -0.70
CA GLY A 89 -3.32 -9.83 -2.02
C GLY A 89 -4.17 -9.26 -3.15
N GLY A 90 -5.47 -9.06 -2.93
CA GLY A 90 -6.34 -8.37 -3.88
C GLY A 90 -5.89 -6.94 -4.14
N SER A 91 -5.73 -6.14 -3.07
CA SER A 91 -5.26 -4.75 -3.19
C SER A 91 -3.84 -4.64 -3.76
N PHE A 92 -2.97 -5.61 -3.46
CA PHE A 92 -1.64 -5.70 -4.07
C PHE A 92 -1.74 -5.92 -5.58
N ASN A 93 -2.54 -6.89 -6.01
CA ASN A 93 -2.76 -7.18 -7.43
C ASN A 93 -3.37 -5.99 -8.17
N ASP A 94 -4.30 -5.25 -7.55
CA ASP A 94 -4.87 -4.04 -8.15
C ASP A 94 -3.80 -2.98 -8.45
N VAL A 95 -2.74 -2.91 -7.63
CA VAL A 95 -1.60 -2.01 -7.86
C VAL A 95 -0.66 -2.58 -8.90
N VAL A 96 -0.26 -3.85 -8.75
CA VAL A 96 0.78 -4.41 -9.65
C VAL A 96 0.28 -4.72 -11.04
N ASP A 97 -1.02 -4.98 -11.22
CA ASP A 97 -1.57 -5.27 -12.53
C ASP A 97 -1.67 -4.00 -13.42
N GLN A 98 -1.47 -2.80 -12.87
CA GLN A 98 -1.42 -1.54 -13.63
C GLN A 98 -0.29 -1.51 -14.68
N GLN A 99 0.76 -2.31 -14.50
CA GLN A 99 1.88 -2.39 -15.44
C GLN A 99 1.57 -3.26 -16.68
N TYR A 100 0.45 -3.97 -16.69
CA TYR A 100 0.06 -4.87 -17.78
C TYR A 100 -1.08 -4.27 -18.60
N SER A 101 -1.09 -4.56 -19.91
CA SER A 101 -2.21 -4.15 -20.77
C SER A 101 -3.47 -4.95 -20.47
N ALA A 102 -4.63 -4.40 -20.82
CA ALA A 102 -5.92 -5.11 -20.67
C ALA A 102 -5.93 -6.47 -21.39
N GLU A 103 -5.26 -6.55 -22.55
CA GLU A 103 -5.10 -7.80 -23.32
C GLU A 103 -4.25 -8.83 -22.59
N GLN A 104 -3.22 -8.41 -21.86
CA GLN A 104 -2.39 -9.31 -21.05
C GLN A 104 -3.12 -9.81 -19.79
N LEU A 105 -4.15 -9.08 -19.34
CA LEU A 105 -4.96 -9.46 -18.18
C LEU A 105 -6.18 -10.32 -18.57
N ASP A 106 -6.58 -10.31 -19.84
CA ASP A 106 -7.74 -11.07 -20.35
C ASP A 106 -7.40 -12.54 -20.66
N PRO A 107 -7.99 -13.52 -19.96
CA PRO A 107 -7.79 -14.95 -20.22
C PRO A 107 -8.15 -15.40 -21.65
N GLY A 108 -8.96 -14.63 -22.38
CA GLY A 108 -9.33 -14.90 -23.78
C GLY A 108 -8.31 -14.43 -24.80
N SER A 109 -7.31 -13.64 -24.40
CA SER A 109 -6.33 -13.06 -25.31
C SER A 109 -5.15 -14.01 -25.59
N PRO A 110 -4.59 -14.03 -26.82
CA PRO A 110 -3.33 -14.72 -27.11
C PRO A 110 -2.13 -14.21 -26.30
N SER A 111 -2.19 -12.96 -25.81
CA SER A 111 -1.13 -12.32 -25.00
C SER A 111 -1.34 -12.47 -23.49
N TYR A 112 -2.31 -13.28 -23.05
CA TYR A 112 -2.65 -13.46 -21.65
C TYR A 112 -1.46 -13.92 -20.79
N LEU A 113 -1.16 -13.13 -19.76
CA LEU A 113 -0.21 -13.48 -18.71
C LEU A 113 -0.95 -14.19 -17.59
N LYS A 114 -0.58 -15.44 -17.31
CA LYS A 114 -1.14 -16.21 -16.20
C LYS A 114 -0.74 -15.55 -14.88
N PRO A 115 -1.55 -15.65 -13.81
CA PRO A 115 -1.25 -15.00 -12.53
C PRO A 115 0.15 -15.32 -11.97
N LYS A 116 0.62 -16.55 -12.15
CA LYS A 116 1.97 -16.99 -11.72
C LYS A 116 3.13 -16.36 -12.50
N ASP A 117 2.85 -15.80 -13.68
CA ASP A 117 3.83 -15.19 -14.57
C ASP A 117 3.81 -13.65 -14.43
N ARG A 118 2.93 -13.13 -13.56
CA ARG A 118 2.85 -11.71 -13.18
C ARG A 118 3.76 -11.43 -11.98
N MET A 119 3.98 -10.14 -11.71
CA MET A 119 4.74 -9.68 -10.56
C MET A 119 4.07 -10.13 -9.26
N ASP A 120 4.85 -10.71 -8.35
CA ASP A 120 4.41 -11.15 -7.02
C ASP A 120 5.27 -10.46 -5.94
N LEU A 121 4.89 -10.63 -4.67
CA LEU A 121 5.49 -9.96 -3.51
C LEU A 121 7.01 -10.20 -3.40
N ASP A 122 7.52 -11.36 -3.80
CA ASP A 122 8.96 -11.65 -3.78
C ASP A 122 9.76 -10.69 -4.67
N LYS A 123 9.16 -10.19 -5.76
CA LYS A 123 9.74 -9.17 -6.65
C LYS A 123 9.65 -7.75 -6.12
N CYS A 124 8.89 -7.55 -5.04
CA CYS A 124 8.76 -6.26 -4.37
C CYS A 124 9.77 -6.05 -3.25
N ILE A 125 10.56 -7.06 -2.89
CA ILE A 125 11.61 -6.92 -1.87
C ILE A 125 12.62 -5.86 -2.34
N GLY A 126 12.89 -4.88 -1.48
CA GLY A 126 13.73 -3.72 -1.77
C GLY A 126 13.00 -2.56 -2.44
N LYS A 127 11.69 -2.66 -2.70
CA LYS A 127 10.86 -1.54 -3.18
C LYS A 127 10.15 -0.86 -2.03
N ARG A 128 9.89 0.45 -2.16
CA ARG A 128 8.97 1.14 -1.25
C ARG A 128 7.53 0.74 -1.55
N MET A 129 6.77 0.36 -0.53
CA MET A 129 5.34 0.06 -0.64
C MET A 129 4.56 0.95 0.31
N GLY A 130 3.36 1.33 -0.11
CA GLY A 130 2.40 2.07 0.71
C GLY A 130 1.28 1.17 1.17
N LEU A 131 1.01 1.16 2.48
CA LEU A 131 -0.06 0.40 3.09
C LEU A 131 -1.00 1.33 3.87
N VAL A 132 -2.29 1.03 3.79
CA VAL A 132 -3.35 1.75 4.51
C VAL A 132 -4.27 0.75 5.21
N MET A 133 -4.73 1.11 6.40
CA MET A 133 -5.72 0.36 7.15
C MET A 133 -7.10 0.58 6.54
N ALA A 134 -7.77 -0.50 6.14
CA ALA A 134 -9.16 -0.46 5.74
C ALA A 134 -10.06 -0.63 6.97
N ASP A 135 -10.31 0.45 7.72
CA ASP A 135 -11.19 0.49 8.90
C ASP A 135 -12.46 1.36 8.70
N GLY A 136 -12.50 2.17 7.64
CA GLY A 136 -13.61 3.07 7.32
C GLY A 136 -13.64 4.36 8.12
N GLU A 137 -12.55 4.70 8.80
CA GLU A 137 -12.43 5.91 9.62
C GLU A 137 -11.61 6.99 8.91
N GLU A 138 -11.90 8.27 9.19
CA GLU A 138 -11.08 9.42 8.75
C GLU A 138 -10.74 9.45 7.24
N GLY A 139 -11.66 8.95 6.40
CA GLY A 139 -11.47 8.90 4.93
C GLY A 139 -10.66 7.69 4.43
N ARG A 140 -10.26 6.77 5.32
CA ARG A 140 -9.62 5.50 4.97
C ARG A 140 -10.62 4.51 4.35
N PRO A 141 -10.14 3.51 3.58
CA PRO A 141 -11.01 2.53 2.94
C PRO A 141 -11.92 1.81 3.94
N LYS A 142 -13.16 1.52 3.53
CA LYS A 142 -14.12 0.81 4.39
C LYS A 142 -13.62 -0.59 4.74
N ALA A 143 -13.83 -1.00 6.00
CA ALA A 143 -13.54 -2.36 6.43
C ALA A 143 -14.25 -3.42 5.58
N PRO A 144 -13.52 -4.34 4.93
CA PRO A 144 -14.11 -5.39 4.12
C PRO A 144 -14.84 -6.40 5.00
N LEU A 145 -15.88 -7.01 4.44
CA LEU A 145 -16.60 -8.11 5.06
C LEU A 145 -15.76 -9.39 4.96
N LEU A 146 -15.19 -9.83 6.08
CA LEU A 146 -14.37 -11.04 6.16
C LEU A 146 -15.13 -12.21 6.77
N TRP A 147 -14.71 -13.42 6.35
CA TRP A 147 -15.22 -14.66 6.92
C TRP A 147 -14.77 -14.82 8.38
N ASN A 148 -15.71 -15.02 9.30
CA ASN A 148 -15.45 -15.08 10.75
C ASN A 148 -14.87 -16.43 11.25
N GLY A 149 -14.68 -17.42 10.38
CA GLY A 149 -13.99 -18.67 10.72
C GLY A 149 -14.80 -19.72 11.47
N ILE A 150 -16.02 -19.41 11.93
CA ILE A 150 -16.82 -20.33 12.76
C ILE A 150 -17.72 -21.15 11.83
N LYS A 151 -17.47 -22.46 11.76
CA LYS A 151 -18.30 -23.39 10.99
C LYS A 151 -19.59 -23.66 11.79
N GLY A 152 -20.75 -23.32 11.23
CA GLY A 152 -22.05 -23.83 11.70
C GLY A 152 -22.91 -22.90 12.55
N ASP A 153 -22.54 -21.64 12.78
CA ASP A 153 -23.35 -20.70 13.58
C ASP A 153 -24.24 -19.75 12.76
N GLY A 154 -24.17 -19.81 11.43
CA GLY A 154 -24.93 -18.92 10.55
C GLY A 154 -24.54 -17.43 10.66
N ARG A 155 -23.44 -17.08 11.34
CA ARG A 155 -23.01 -15.68 11.44
C ARG A 155 -22.39 -15.22 10.13
N ALA A 156 -22.93 -14.13 9.61
CA ALA A 156 -22.52 -13.49 8.37
C ALA A 156 -21.06 -12.99 8.42
N ASP A 157 -20.51 -12.69 7.25
CA ASP A 157 -19.24 -11.98 7.13
C ASP A 157 -19.28 -10.68 7.95
N VAL A 158 -18.18 -10.38 8.64
CA VAL A 158 -18.10 -9.23 9.56
C VAL A 158 -17.13 -8.18 9.03
N PRO A 159 -17.46 -6.88 9.09
CA PRO A 159 -16.52 -5.81 8.79
C PRO A 159 -15.28 -5.97 9.68
N THR A 160 -14.12 -6.19 9.06
CA THR A 160 -12.89 -6.46 9.80
C THR A 160 -11.76 -5.58 9.27
N PRO A 161 -11.18 -4.72 10.14
CA PRO A 161 -10.02 -3.92 9.76
C PRO A 161 -8.86 -4.77 9.24
N THR A 162 -8.32 -4.37 8.10
CA THR A 162 -7.31 -5.12 7.34
C THR A 162 -6.39 -4.18 6.59
N TRP A 163 -5.10 -4.53 6.49
CA TRP A 163 -4.15 -3.79 5.65
C TRP A 163 -4.43 -4.01 4.16
N THR A 164 -4.44 -2.91 3.41
CA THR A 164 -4.49 -2.90 1.95
C THR A 164 -3.27 -2.18 1.39
N VAL A 165 -2.74 -2.67 0.27
CA VAL A 165 -1.66 -2.02 -0.46
C VAL A 165 -2.27 -0.93 -1.34
N TYR A 166 -1.73 0.28 -1.26
CA TYR A 166 -2.14 1.41 -2.13
C TYR A 166 -1.01 1.87 -3.04
N LEU A 167 0.23 1.43 -2.83
CA LEU A 167 1.38 1.86 -3.62
C LEU A 167 2.44 0.78 -3.68
N VAL A 168 3.05 0.62 -4.86
CA VAL A 168 4.30 -0.13 -5.08
C VAL A 168 5.20 0.71 -5.96
N GLU A 169 6.39 1.05 -5.45
CA GLU A 169 7.35 1.91 -6.14
C GLU A 169 7.78 1.33 -7.50
N GLY A 170 7.70 2.19 -8.52
CA GLY A 170 8.02 1.84 -9.90
C GLY A 170 6.97 0.95 -10.57
N VAL A 171 5.76 0.86 -10.00
CA VAL A 171 4.65 0.10 -10.58
C VAL A 171 3.39 0.96 -10.66
N GLY A 172 2.89 1.48 -9.53
CA GLY A 172 1.67 2.28 -9.53
C GLY A 172 1.07 2.56 -8.15
N VAL A 173 -0.11 3.18 -8.15
CA VAL A 173 -0.86 3.63 -6.96
C VAL A 173 -2.36 3.35 -7.13
N VAL A 174 -3.05 2.85 -6.10
CA VAL A 174 -4.50 2.56 -6.08
C VAL A 174 -5.17 3.15 -4.83
N GLY A 175 -6.24 3.94 -5.01
CA GLY A 175 -7.25 4.20 -3.97
C GLY A 175 -6.94 5.29 -2.92
N GLY A 176 -7.81 6.31 -2.87
CA GLY A 176 -8.14 7.13 -1.69
C GLY A 176 -7.18 8.24 -1.26
N GLY A 177 -5.92 8.23 -1.71
CA GLY A 177 -5.11 9.45 -1.77
C GLY A 177 -5.50 10.23 -3.03
N GLN A 178 -5.34 11.56 -3.05
CA GLN A 178 -5.46 12.35 -4.28
C GLN A 178 -4.78 11.59 -5.44
N ASN A 179 -5.46 11.50 -6.59
CA ASN A 179 -4.90 10.96 -7.82
C ASN A 179 -3.47 11.54 -7.99
N PRO A 180 -2.43 10.75 -8.31
CA PRO A 180 -1.08 11.28 -8.50
C PRO A 180 -1.03 12.53 -9.37
N MET A 181 -1.85 12.58 -10.43
CA MET A 181 -2.02 13.74 -11.29
C MET A 181 -2.61 14.94 -10.55
N ASP A 182 -3.68 14.74 -9.76
CA ASP A 182 -4.33 15.81 -8.99
C ASP A 182 -3.41 16.33 -7.88
N LEU A 183 -2.70 15.42 -7.21
CA LEU A 183 -1.71 15.77 -6.20
C LEU A 183 -0.54 16.55 -6.80
N ALA A 184 -0.04 16.14 -7.97
CA ALA A 184 1.00 16.87 -8.67
C ALA A 184 0.51 18.25 -9.13
N MET A 185 -0.74 18.37 -9.58
CA MET A 185 -1.34 19.69 -9.88
C MET A 185 -1.41 20.56 -8.63
N ASP A 186 -1.85 20.02 -7.49
CA ASP A 186 -1.95 20.79 -6.25
C ASP A 186 -0.57 21.14 -5.65
N MET A 187 0.47 20.34 -5.92
CA MET A 187 1.85 20.66 -5.57
C MET A 187 2.46 21.75 -6.45
N LEU A 188 2.02 21.83 -7.71
CA LEU A 188 2.48 22.83 -8.67
C LEU A 188 1.87 24.20 -8.35
N ASP A 189 0.64 24.23 -7.84
CA ASP A 189 -0.03 25.46 -7.45
C ASP A 189 0.71 26.19 -6.31
N GLY A 190 1.03 27.46 -6.54
CA GLY A 190 1.80 28.29 -5.63
C GLY A 190 3.29 27.92 -5.51
N ALA A 191 3.83 27.09 -6.40
CA ALA A 191 5.25 26.71 -6.41
C ALA A 191 5.96 27.16 -7.69
N THR A 192 7.25 27.43 -7.59
CA THR A 192 8.13 27.48 -8.77
C THR A 192 8.37 26.07 -9.31
N LEU A 193 8.84 25.94 -10.56
CA LEU A 193 9.13 24.62 -11.14
C LEU A 193 10.19 23.85 -10.33
N ALA A 194 11.20 24.54 -9.79
CA ALA A 194 12.26 23.92 -9.00
C ALA A 194 11.71 23.37 -7.67
N GLU A 195 10.87 24.14 -6.97
CA GLU A 195 10.22 23.71 -5.73
C GLU A 195 9.22 22.59 -5.98
N PHE A 196 8.42 22.70 -7.05
CA PHE A 196 7.52 21.64 -7.47
C PHE A 196 8.28 20.34 -7.75
N ASN A 197 9.35 20.37 -8.54
CA ASN A 197 10.14 19.19 -8.84
C ASN A 197 10.72 18.56 -7.57
N ALA A 198 11.23 19.37 -6.64
CA ALA A 198 11.71 18.87 -5.36
C ALA A 198 10.59 18.20 -4.53
N LYS A 199 9.40 18.82 -4.45
CA LYS A 199 8.23 18.27 -3.75
C LYS A 199 7.71 16.99 -4.40
N ALA A 200 7.59 16.99 -5.73
CA ALA A 200 7.13 15.86 -6.53
C ALA A 200 8.08 14.65 -6.40
N MET A 201 9.39 14.89 -6.47
CA MET A 201 10.42 13.85 -6.29
C MET A 201 10.52 13.37 -4.84
N ALA A 202 10.05 14.13 -3.86
CA ALA A 202 9.94 13.69 -2.47
C ALA A 202 8.63 12.94 -2.19
N ASN A 203 7.59 13.17 -3.00
CA ASN A 203 6.27 12.61 -2.76
C ASN A 203 6.16 11.17 -3.28
N PRO A 204 5.85 10.18 -2.42
CA PRO A 204 5.80 8.78 -2.83
C PRO A 204 4.67 8.49 -3.83
N VAL A 205 3.53 9.18 -3.75
CA VAL A 205 2.39 8.98 -4.65
C VAL A 205 2.75 9.43 -6.07
N VAL A 206 3.40 10.58 -6.21
CA VAL A 206 3.88 11.07 -7.51
C VAL A 206 5.03 10.22 -8.05
N ARG A 207 5.97 9.79 -7.19
CA ARG A 207 7.05 8.85 -7.58
C ARG A 207 6.55 7.48 -8.00
N GLY A 208 5.42 7.04 -7.44
CA GLY A 208 4.81 5.74 -7.73
C GLY A 208 4.27 5.67 -9.17
N ASP A 209 3.93 6.82 -9.75
CA ASP A 209 3.46 6.95 -11.13
C ASP A 209 4.63 7.25 -12.07
N VAL A 210 5.11 6.23 -12.77
CA VAL A 210 6.31 6.31 -13.63
C VAL A 210 6.09 7.24 -14.81
N GLU A 211 4.90 7.24 -15.42
CA GLU A 211 4.59 8.10 -16.56
C GLU A 211 4.53 9.57 -16.15
N LEU A 212 3.87 9.85 -15.02
CA LEU A 212 3.81 11.17 -14.45
C LEU A 212 5.20 11.67 -14.04
N LEU A 213 6.00 10.82 -13.38
CA LEU A 213 7.36 11.18 -12.96
C LEU A 213 8.26 11.50 -14.17
N GLN A 214 8.13 10.74 -15.27
CA GLN A 214 8.83 11.02 -16.51
C GLN A 214 8.38 12.36 -17.12
N ALA A 215 7.08 12.66 -17.10
CA ALA A 215 6.54 13.94 -17.58
C ALA A 215 7.01 15.13 -16.71
N ILE A 216 7.11 14.97 -15.40
CA ILE A 216 7.62 15.98 -14.45
C ILE A 216 9.11 16.24 -14.66
N SER A 217 9.88 15.18 -14.90
CA SER A 217 11.34 15.27 -15.07
C SER A 217 11.77 15.88 -16.41
N GLN A 218 10.83 16.11 -17.33
CA GLN A 218 11.14 16.75 -18.62
C GLN A 218 11.35 18.25 -18.49
N PRO A 219 12.23 18.84 -19.31
CA PRO A 219 12.43 20.28 -19.32
C PRO A 219 11.11 20.99 -19.66
N PRO A 220 10.84 22.18 -19.08
CA PRO A 220 9.55 22.87 -19.24
C PRO A 220 9.27 23.33 -20.67
N SER A 221 10.25 23.30 -21.57
CA SER A 221 10.06 23.56 -23.00
C SER A 221 9.60 22.31 -23.77
N ALA A 222 9.67 21.11 -23.20
CA ALA A 222 9.27 19.89 -23.87
C ALA A 222 7.74 19.84 -24.03
N PRO A 223 7.20 19.48 -25.21
CA PRO A 223 5.75 19.37 -25.42
C PRO A 223 5.05 18.40 -24.48
N ARG A 224 5.78 17.39 -23.98
CA ARG A 224 5.27 16.37 -23.05
C ARG A 224 5.63 16.64 -21.58
N SER A 225 6.26 17.78 -21.28
CA SER A 225 6.49 18.18 -19.90
C SER A 225 5.17 18.42 -19.21
N PHE A 226 5.06 17.96 -17.96
CA PHE A 226 3.87 18.12 -17.13
C PHE A 226 3.43 19.58 -17.04
N ALA A 227 4.36 20.48 -16.66
CA ALA A 227 4.09 21.91 -16.52
C ALA A 227 3.67 22.56 -17.85
N ASN A 228 4.35 22.23 -18.96
CA ASN A 228 4.03 22.78 -20.28
C ASN A 228 2.65 22.31 -20.78
N THR A 229 2.33 21.05 -20.56
CA THR A 229 1.04 20.46 -20.94
C THR A 229 -0.10 21.15 -20.20
N LEU A 230 0.06 21.43 -18.91
CA LEU A 230 -0.94 22.10 -18.09
C LEU A 230 -1.14 23.58 -18.47
N ILE A 231 -0.07 24.30 -18.80
CA ILE A 231 -0.16 25.68 -19.33
C ILE A 231 -0.87 25.66 -20.69
N THR A 232 -0.45 24.79 -21.60
CA THR A 232 -1.01 24.67 -22.95
C THR A 232 -2.49 24.29 -22.92
N ALA A 233 -2.87 23.42 -21.99
CA ALA A 233 -4.27 23.04 -21.74
C ALA A 233 -5.08 24.14 -21.02
N GLY A 234 -4.44 25.24 -20.62
CA GLY A 234 -5.08 26.37 -19.95
C GLY A 234 -5.47 26.12 -18.50
N LYS A 235 -4.94 25.06 -17.85
CA LYS A 235 -5.23 24.72 -16.45
C LYS A 235 -4.39 25.53 -15.45
N PHE A 236 -3.24 26.02 -15.90
CA PHE A 236 -2.31 26.81 -15.09
C PHE A 236 -1.85 28.06 -15.83
N THR A 237 -1.45 29.07 -15.06
CA THR A 237 -0.72 30.24 -15.51
C THR A 237 0.57 30.38 -14.72
N LYS A 238 1.55 31.06 -15.31
CA LYS A 238 2.83 31.37 -14.67
C LYS A 238 2.93 32.88 -14.51
N ASP A 239 3.31 33.36 -13.32
CA ASP A 239 3.52 34.78 -13.06
C ASP A 239 4.96 35.23 -13.38
N ASP A 240 5.23 36.51 -13.15
CA ASP A 240 6.53 37.14 -13.38
C ASP A 240 7.63 36.61 -12.44
N GLN A 241 7.26 35.96 -11.33
CA GLN A 241 8.18 35.32 -10.38
C GLN A 241 8.39 33.84 -10.66
N GLU A 242 7.90 33.36 -11.80
CA GLU A 242 7.93 31.96 -12.22
C GLU A 242 7.11 31.00 -11.36
N VAL A 243 6.17 31.52 -10.57
CA VAL A 243 5.26 30.73 -9.76
C VAL A 243 4.06 30.31 -10.60
N PHE A 244 3.67 29.05 -10.46
CA PHE A 244 2.52 28.48 -11.15
C PHE A 244 1.25 28.69 -10.33
N HIS A 245 0.18 29.12 -10.98
CA HIS A 245 -1.13 29.36 -10.38
C HIS A 245 -2.18 28.57 -11.14
N LYS A 246 -2.95 27.75 -10.42
CA LYS A 246 -4.08 27.01 -10.97
C LYS A 246 -5.18 27.99 -11.37
N LYS A 247 -5.77 27.78 -12.56
CA LYS A 247 -6.94 28.55 -13.01
C LYS A 247 -8.24 28.02 -12.43
#